data_AF-K0EZK0-F1
#
_entry.id   AF-K0EZK0-F1
#
_cell.length_a   1.000
_cell.length_b   1.000
_cell.length_c   1.000
_cell.angle_alpha   90.00
_cell.angle_beta   90.00
_cell.angle_gamma   90.00
#
_symmetry.space_group_name_H-M   'P 1'
#
loop_
_entity.id
_entity.type
_entity.pdbx_description
1 polymer ?
#
loop_
_entity_poly.entity_id
_entity_poly.type
_entity_poly.pdbx_seq_one_letter_code
_entity_poly.pdbx_strand_id
1 'polypeptide(L)'
;MGYDCTLHLVDEDAIREQFVPRLLGSSSGPTVLDRVHPDAENLWRQVRELLLGKDGRAAAAAVSVAAVMFSASMLPYRYERGLALSLAFETGRVFPDSVFLTEAAYAPDGLFAEVVAAHPHLSGQFSSGWFGGNYTTGLYVPAAHVAEVLAWVEEQLVPLPKGEQRQYRGIVATLRAAVDRKLGYWEATDLAVPAAGEFPGDPELMWAQYLGNDGTAAVAVETAPASSIASVLDDIVDGFLLSHSAGRTPRVELWDLSAWPPRLSLQRNEFWVAAARSPSGGWLAQSTADTKARPRVFGPILVDGSDDAPRVLLPAKGPGDADLYAHECYFLGARPVVLYEVKTHLLRFGGMNVGDPLPGPLWLAESGVWEAIPGIPDAAVVKSALGDAARPMTGAARLADGSSVLIWDGNGYELNAAGTGCVRAFDMAAQRSFVEFTSVPAGDDGFFYLSDRRLHEIHRAGTPIRHGEAWTNVMAVRPGPDGGLLLKFGGNDEGDVGVLYFPDDRTYIPLPPEMFDDKSSYSALYWSEGSDHIVVVGGGYVAVRADVVLARPRSALPE
;
A
#
# COMPACT_ATOMS: atom_id res chain seq x y z
N MET A 1 -12.04 8.00 -10.21
CA MET A 1 -11.98 6.61 -9.74
C MET A 1 -11.47 5.79 -10.90
N GLY A 2 -10.34 5.09 -10.75
CA GLY A 2 -9.78 4.26 -11.83
C GLY A 2 -10.61 3.00 -12.03
N TYR A 3 -10.63 2.51 -13.27
CA TYR A 3 -11.19 1.19 -13.59
C TYR A 3 -10.30 0.11 -12.99
N ASP A 4 -10.90 -0.93 -12.44
CA ASP A 4 -10.18 -2.12 -12.02
C ASP A 4 -10.00 -3.01 -13.26
N CYS A 5 -8.87 -2.86 -13.96
CA CYS A 5 -8.62 -3.52 -15.23
C CYS A 5 -8.05 -4.93 -14.98
N THR A 6 -8.33 -5.82 -15.93
CA THR A 6 -7.80 -7.18 -15.98
C THR A 6 -7.24 -7.43 -17.38
N LEU A 7 -6.02 -7.96 -17.44
CA LEU A 7 -5.24 -8.18 -18.65
C LEU A 7 -5.12 -9.68 -18.89
N HIS A 8 -5.67 -10.18 -20.00
CA HIS A 8 -5.87 -11.60 -20.25
C HIS A 8 -5.01 -12.09 -21.42
N LEU A 9 -4.47 -13.29 -21.26
CA LEU A 9 -3.97 -14.08 -22.37
C LEU A 9 -5.14 -14.81 -23.06
N VAL A 10 -5.13 -14.87 -24.39
CA VAL A 10 -6.20 -15.51 -25.18
C VAL A 10 -5.61 -16.58 -26.08
N ASP A 11 -6.00 -17.83 -25.86
CA ASP A 11 -5.79 -18.92 -26.81
C ASP A 11 -6.91 -18.89 -27.86
N GLU A 12 -6.59 -18.35 -29.03
CA GLU A 12 -7.57 -18.19 -30.11
C GLU A 12 -8.07 -19.52 -30.66
N ASP A 13 -7.23 -20.55 -30.66
CA ASP A 13 -7.61 -21.89 -31.14
C ASP A 13 -8.58 -22.53 -30.14
N ALA A 14 -8.31 -22.43 -28.83
CA ALA A 14 -9.25 -22.89 -27.81
C ALA A 14 -10.60 -22.16 -27.89
N ILE A 15 -10.61 -20.86 -28.21
CA ILE A 15 -11.84 -20.12 -28.44
C ILE A 15 -12.61 -20.70 -29.64
N ARG A 16 -11.95 -20.93 -30.78
CA ARG A 16 -12.58 -21.46 -31.99
C ARG A 16 -13.04 -22.91 -31.83
N GLU A 17 -12.27 -23.74 -31.14
CA GLU A 17 -12.50 -25.19 -31.07
C GLU A 17 -13.38 -25.63 -29.90
N GLN A 18 -13.44 -24.85 -28.81
CA GLN A 18 -14.16 -25.24 -27.60
C GLN A 18 -15.24 -24.22 -27.21
N PHE A 19 -14.87 -22.94 -27.08
CA PHE A 19 -15.81 -21.89 -26.65
C PHE A 19 -16.93 -21.70 -27.67
N VAL A 20 -16.60 -21.50 -28.95
CA VAL A 20 -17.59 -21.23 -30.01
C VAL A 20 -18.57 -22.40 -30.19
N PRO A 21 -18.13 -23.68 -30.31
CA PRO A 21 -19.05 -24.80 -30.41
C PRO A 21 -19.94 -24.97 -29.18
N ARG A 22 -19.40 -24.71 -27.98
CA ARG A 22 -20.18 -24.72 -26.74
C ARG A 22 -21.22 -23.61 -26.73
N LEU A 23 -20.86 -22.40 -27.14
CA LEU A 23 -21.76 -21.24 -27.20
C LEU A 23 -22.91 -21.48 -28.20
N LEU A 24 -22.60 -21.98 -29.40
CA LEU A 24 -23.60 -22.28 -30.43
C LEU A 24 -24.41 -23.56 -30.16
N GLY A 25 -24.02 -24.35 -29.16
CA GLY A 25 -24.69 -25.59 -28.80
C GLY A 25 -24.40 -26.75 -29.76
N SER A 26 -23.40 -26.64 -30.62
CA SER A 26 -22.92 -27.74 -31.47
C SER A 26 -22.03 -28.73 -30.71
N SER A 27 -21.50 -28.34 -29.55
CA SER A 27 -20.81 -29.23 -28.60
C SER A 27 -21.57 -29.35 -27.28
N SER A 28 -21.76 -30.58 -26.80
CA SER A 28 -22.36 -30.89 -25.49
C SER A 28 -21.32 -31.17 -24.41
N GLY A 29 -20.03 -31.20 -24.73
CA GLY A 29 -18.97 -31.48 -23.77
C GLY A 29 -18.72 -30.30 -22.83
N PRO A 30 -18.37 -30.54 -21.55
CA PRO A 30 -18.02 -29.46 -20.62
C PRO A 30 -16.70 -28.82 -21.03
N THR A 31 -16.69 -27.49 -21.10
CA THR A 31 -15.51 -26.66 -21.29
C THR A 31 -14.77 -26.44 -19.98
N VAL A 32 -13.62 -25.75 -20.04
CA VAL A 32 -12.91 -25.31 -18.83
C VAL A 32 -13.77 -24.36 -17.98
N LEU A 33 -14.52 -23.45 -18.62
CA LEU A 33 -15.42 -22.52 -17.95
C LEU A 33 -16.54 -23.27 -17.22
N ASP A 34 -17.08 -24.35 -17.82
CA ASP A 34 -18.10 -25.20 -17.17
C ASP A 34 -17.57 -25.90 -15.91
N ARG A 35 -16.26 -26.17 -15.84
CA ARG A 35 -15.63 -26.87 -14.70
C ARG A 35 -15.28 -25.94 -13.54
N VAL A 36 -14.95 -24.68 -13.85
CA VAL A 36 -14.47 -23.72 -12.85
C VAL A 36 -15.63 -22.83 -12.39
N HIS A 37 -16.43 -22.28 -13.30
CA HIS A 37 -17.44 -21.29 -12.93
C HIS A 37 -18.76 -21.95 -12.46
N PRO A 38 -19.17 -21.79 -11.19
CA PRO A 38 -20.30 -22.53 -10.61
C PRO A 38 -21.67 -22.26 -11.27
N ASP A 39 -21.81 -21.13 -11.97
CA ASP A 39 -23.03 -20.75 -12.70
C ASP A 39 -22.83 -20.70 -14.23
N ALA A 40 -21.90 -21.48 -14.78
CA ALA A 40 -21.55 -21.46 -16.20
C ALA A 40 -22.75 -21.74 -17.13
N GLU A 41 -23.61 -22.70 -16.80
CA GLU A 41 -24.81 -23.01 -17.60
C GLU A 41 -25.76 -21.82 -17.73
N ASN A 42 -25.93 -21.04 -16.66
CA ASN A 42 -26.75 -19.84 -16.68
C ASN A 42 -26.12 -18.75 -17.55
N LEU A 43 -24.80 -18.58 -17.48
CA LEU A 43 -24.05 -17.66 -18.34
C LEU A 43 -24.23 -18.04 -19.82
N TRP A 44 -24.02 -19.30 -20.20
CA TRP A 44 -24.22 -19.77 -21.57
C TRP A 44 -25.64 -19.49 -22.07
N ARG A 45 -26.64 -19.80 -21.25
CA ARG A 45 -28.05 -19.53 -21.57
C ARG A 45 -28.30 -18.03 -21.80
N GLN A 46 -27.79 -17.16 -20.94
CA GLN A 46 -27.95 -15.71 -21.06
C GLN A 46 -27.32 -15.17 -22.35
N VAL A 47 -26.10 -15.60 -22.69
CA VAL A 47 -25.43 -15.17 -23.93
C VAL A 47 -26.22 -15.65 -25.15
N ARG A 48 -26.73 -16.89 -25.15
CA ARG A 48 -27.59 -17.40 -26.24
C ARG A 48 -28.91 -16.64 -26.37
N GLU A 49 -29.55 -16.29 -25.26
CA GLU A 49 -30.76 -15.45 -25.26
C GLU A 49 -30.48 -14.08 -25.91
N LEU A 50 -29.32 -13.48 -25.63
CA LEU A 50 -28.89 -12.23 -26.26
C LEU A 50 -28.57 -12.40 -27.76
N LEU A 51 -27.93 -13.50 -28.16
CA LEU A 51 -27.67 -13.83 -29.57
C LEU A 51 -28.94 -14.00 -30.42
N LEU A 52 -30.06 -14.37 -29.79
CA LEU A 52 -31.38 -14.45 -30.43
C LEU A 52 -32.13 -13.11 -30.41
N GLY A 53 -31.61 -12.12 -29.67
CA GLY A 53 -32.17 -10.79 -29.55
C GLY A 53 -31.97 -9.93 -30.81
N LYS A 54 -32.41 -8.67 -30.74
CA LYS A 54 -32.25 -7.68 -31.81
C LYS A 54 -31.06 -6.74 -31.61
N ASP A 55 -30.52 -6.68 -30.40
CA ASP A 55 -29.41 -5.79 -30.05
C ASP A 55 -28.08 -6.51 -30.28
N GLY A 56 -27.55 -6.39 -31.51
CA GLY A 56 -26.29 -7.02 -31.88
C GLY A 56 -25.09 -6.53 -31.09
N ARG A 57 -25.12 -5.29 -30.58
CA ARG A 57 -24.04 -4.75 -29.74
C ARG A 57 -24.06 -5.37 -28.36
N ALA A 58 -25.23 -5.48 -27.73
CA ALA A 58 -25.37 -6.16 -26.44
C ALA A 58 -24.98 -7.64 -26.54
N ALA A 59 -25.38 -8.31 -27.62
CA ALA A 59 -25.00 -9.69 -27.89
C ALA A 59 -23.48 -9.84 -28.11
N ALA A 60 -22.86 -8.99 -28.95
CA ALA A 60 -21.41 -9.00 -29.17
C ALA A 60 -20.64 -8.75 -27.87
N ALA A 61 -21.06 -7.79 -27.06
CA ALA A 61 -20.47 -7.52 -25.75
C ALA A 61 -20.56 -8.72 -24.81
N ALA A 62 -21.71 -9.41 -24.75
CA ALA A 62 -21.89 -10.60 -23.93
C ALA A 62 -21.01 -11.77 -24.40
N VAL A 63 -20.86 -11.96 -25.72
CA VAL A 63 -19.93 -12.94 -26.29
C VAL A 63 -18.49 -12.62 -25.87
N SER A 64 -18.08 -11.36 -25.98
CA SER A 64 -16.74 -10.92 -25.58
C SER A 64 -16.46 -11.15 -24.09
N VAL A 65 -17.40 -10.78 -23.21
CA VAL A 65 -17.28 -11.01 -21.76
C VAL A 65 -17.15 -12.50 -21.45
N ALA A 66 -18.01 -13.34 -22.05
CA ALA A 66 -17.95 -14.79 -21.82
C ALA A 66 -16.65 -15.40 -22.35
N ALA A 67 -16.12 -14.91 -23.48
CA ALA A 67 -14.85 -15.35 -24.02
C ALA A 67 -13.68 -15.01 -23.11
N VAL A 68 -13.64 -13.79 -22.55
CA VAL A 68 -12.64 -13.40 -21.55
C VAL A 68 -12.74 -14.27 -20.29
N MET A 69 -13.94 -14.52 -19.79
CA MET A 69 -14.13 -15.42 -18.63
C MET A 69 -13.67 -16.86 -18.92
N PHE A 70 -13.91 -17.35 -20.14
CA PHE A 70 -13.41 -18.64 -20.59
C PHE A 70 -11.88 -18.66 -20.63
N SER A 71 -11.23 -17.65 -21.22
CA SER A 71 -9.77 -17.52 -21.25
C SER A 71 -9.17 -17.44 -19.85
N ALA A 72 -9.74 -16.64 -18.96
CA ALA A 72 -9.33 -16.54 -17.55
C ALA A 72 -9.50 -17.86 -16.77
N SER A 73 -10.34 -18.78 -17.26
CA SER A 73 -10.51 -20.11 -16.67
C SER A 73 -9.45 -21.11 -17.13
N MET A 74 -8.64 -20.80 -18.16
CA MET A 74 -7.59 -21.68 -18.68
C MET A 74 -6.17 -21.10 -18.61
N LEU A 75 -6.05 -19.78 -18.60
CA LEU A 75 -4.79 -19.06 -18.68
C LEU A 75 -4.72 -18.03 -17.54
N PRO A 76 -3.50 -17.70 -17.06
CA PRO A 76 -3.35 -16.64 -16.08
C PRO A 76 -3.78 -15.29 -16.68
N TYR A 77 -4.28 -14.43 -15.80
CA TYR A 77 -4.61 -13.03 -16.09
C TYR A 77 -4.00 -12.14 -15.01
N ARG A 78 -3.82 -10.86 -15.32
CA ARG A 78 -3.27 -9.87 -14.39
C ARG A 78 -4.30 -8.82 -14.02
N TYR A 79 -4.42 -8.50 -12.74
CA TYR A 79 -5.21 -7.35 -12.29
C TYR A 79 -4.31 -6.11 -12.26
N GLU A 80 -4.76 -5.02 -12.86
CA GLU A 80 -4.06 -3.74 -12.87
C GLU A 80 -5.06 -2.59 -12.67
N ARG A 81 -4.85 -1.78 -11.64
CA ARG A 81 -5.80 -0.71 -11.30
C ARG A 81 -5.52 0.56 -12.10
N GLY A 82 -6.44 0.92 -12.98
CA GLY A 82 -6.39 2.14 -13.77
C GLY A 82 -5.37 2.10 -14.91
N LEU A 83 -4.85 0.91 -15.26
CA LEU A 83 -3.83 0.72 -16.28
C LEU A 83 -4.30 -0.31 -17.32
N ALA A 84 -4.52 0.15 -18.54
CA ALA A 84 -4.90 -0.65 -19.72
C ALA A 84 -4.68 0.21 -20.97
N LEU A 85 -4.35 -0.40 -22.12
CA LEU A 85 -4.26 0.30 -23.42
C LEU A 85 -5.61 0.89 -23.83
N SER A 86 -6.73 0.29 -23.40
CA SER A 86 -8.07 0.84 -23.60
C SER A 86 -8.28 2.22 -22.98
N LEU A 87 -7.40 2.64 -22.06
CA LEU A 87 -7.40 3.97 -21.43
C LEU A 87 -6.46 4.97 -22.13
N ALA A 88 -5.62 4.50 -23.06
CA ALA A 88 -4.56 5.24 -23.74
C ALA A 88 -4.99 5.96 -25.02
N PHE A 89 -6.29 6.15 -25.24
CA PHE A 89 -6.81 6.75 -26.48
C PHE A 89 -6.93 8.27 -26.45
N GLU A 90 -6.83 8.88 -25.26
CA GLU A 90 -6.88 10.33 -25.09
C GLU A 90 -5.66 10.80 -24.29
N THR A 91 -5.00 11.85 -24.78
CA THR A 91 -3.84 12.45 -24.13
C THR A 91 -4.20 12.88 -22.70
N GLY A 92 -3.34 12.54 -21.72
CA GLY A 92 -3.58 12.84 -20.31
C GLY A 92 -4.56 11.90 -19.58
N ARG A 93 -5.07 10.84 -20.23
CA ARG A 93 -5.99 9.86 -19.61
C ARG A 93 -5.39 8.51 -19.21
N VAL A 94 -4.08 8.29 -19.47
CA VAL A 94 -3.21 7.16 -19.04
C VAL A 94 -2.68 6.33 -20.23
N PHE A 95 -1.45 6.67 -20.66
CA PHE A 95 -0.27 5.87 -21.11
C PHE A 95 0.63 6.86 -21.88
N PRO A 96 1.92 6.98 -21.54
CA PRO A 96 2.57 8.27 -21.30
C PRO A 96 2.55 9.17 -22.54
N ASP A 97 1.59 10.10 -22.52
CA ASP A 97 1.36 11.17 -23.50
C ASP A 97 1.22 10.77 -24.99
N SER A 98 1.06 9.48 -25.30
CA SER A 98 0.86 8.99 -26.67
C SER A 98 -0.49 8.29 -26.84
N VAL A 99 -1.08 8.48 -28.02
CA VAL A 99 -2.33 7.84 -28.40
C VAL A 99 -2.01 6.49 -29.01
N PHE A 100 -2.49 5.41 -28.39
CA PHE A 100 -2.46 4.09 -29.01
C PHE A 100 -3.46 4.06 -30.17
N LEU A 101 -3.00 3.78 -31.40
CA LEU A 101 -3.88 3.71 -32.56
C LEU A 101 -4.33 2.26 -32.79
N THR A 102 -5.61 1.99 -32.58
CA THR A 102 -6.18 0.66 -32.87
C THR A 102 -6.23 0.39 -34.36
N GLU A 103 -5.86 -0.82 -34.76
CA GLU A 103 -6.04 -1.28 -36.12
C GLU A 103 -7.39 -1.97 -36.32
N ALA A 104 -7.92 -1.97 -37.54
CA ALA A 104 -9.13 -2.71 -37.86
C ALA A 104 -8.98 -4.23 -37.63
N ALA A 105 -7.74 -4.74 -37.73
CA ALA A 105 -7.40 -6.14 -37.45
C ALA A 105 -7.62 -6.54 -35.98
N TYR A 106 -7.74 -5.57 -35.07
CA TYR A 106 -7.93 -5.81 -33.64
C TYR A 106 -9.39 -6.05 -33.26
N ALA A 107 -10.32 -5.90 -34.22
CA ALA A 107 -11.72 -6.24 -33.99
C ALA A 107 -11.88 -7.77 -33.80
N PRO A 108 -12.57 -8.23 -32.74
CA PRO A 108 -12.77 -9.66 -32.48
C PRO A 108 -13.61 -10.42 -33.53
N ASP A 109 -14.20 -9.74 -34.53
CA ASP A 109 -15.01 -10.36 -35.59
C ASP A 109 -14.35 -11.60 -36.21
N GLY A 110 -13.03 -11.54 -36.47
CA GLY A 110 -12.28 -12.66 -37.04
C GLY A 110 -12.14 -13.85 -36.08
N LEU A 111 -12.07 -13.60 -34.78
CA LEU A 111 -12.04 -14.64 -33.75
C LEU A 111 -13.38 -15.38 -33.65
N PHE A 112 -14.49 -14.66 -33.87
CA PHE A 112 -15.86 -15.18 -33.76
C PHE A 112 -16.55 -15.40 -35.11
N ALA A 113 -15.80 -15.68 -36.18
CA ALA A 113 -16.33 -15.77 -37.53
C ALA A 113 -17.53 -16.74 -37.67
N GLU A 114 -17.51 -17.89 -36.99
CA GLU A 114 -18.63 -18.85 -37.00
C GLU A 114 -19.88 -18.33 -36.25
N VAL A 115 -19.68 -17.59 -35.15
CA VAL A 115 -20.78 -16.96 -34.40
C VAL A 115 -21.41 -15.86 -35.27
N VAL A 116 -20.60 -15.05 -35.95
CA VAL A 116 -21.07 -14.03 -36.90
C VAL A 116 -21.79 -14.69 -38.08
N ALA A 117 -21.31 -15.82 -38.59
CA ALA A 117 -21.99 -16.56 -39.66
C ALA A 117 -23.37 -17.08 -39.22
N ALA A 118 -23.49 -17.58 -37.99
CA ALA A 118 -24.75 -18.03 -37.40
C ALA A 118 -25.68 -16.85 -37.02
N HIS A 119 -25.11 -15.70 -36.66
CA HIS A 119 -25.79 -14.49 -36.21
C HIS A 119 -25.27 -13.25 -36.95
N PRO A 120 -25.66 -13.03 -38.23
CA PRO A 120 -25.05 -11.99 -39.08
C PRO A 120 -25.19 -10.55 -38.57
N HIS A 121 -26.18 -10.29 -37.71
CA HIS A 121 -26.40 -8.99 -37.09
C HIS A 121 -25.30 -8.57 -36.09
N LEU A 122 -24.38 -9.48 -35.75
CA LEU A 122 -23.20 -9.20 -34.92
C LEU A 122 -22.05 -8.58 -35.72
N SER A 123 -22.06 -8.68 -37.05
CA SER A 123 -20.94 -8.21 -37.86
C SER A 123 -20.67 -6.72 -37.64
N GLY A 124 -19.42 -6.39 -37.29
CA GLY A 124 -18.98 -5.04 -36.96
C GLY A 124 -19.56 -4.47 -35.66
N GLN A 125 -20.15 -5.32 -34.80
CA GLN A 125 -20.71 -4.90 -33.51
C GLN A 125 -19.79 -5.14 -32.32
N PHE A 126 -18.71 -5.91 -32.48
CA PHE A 126 -17.70 -6.07 -31.43
C PHE A 126 -16.97 -4.75 -31.17
N SER A 127 -16.67 -4.46 -29.91
CA SER A 127 -15.92 -3.24 -29.55
C SER A 127 -14.53 -3.30 -30.17
N SER A 128 -14.10 -2.18 -30.76
CA SER A 128 -12.77 -2.04 -31.34
C SER A 128 -11.71 -1.57 -30.35
N GLY A 129 -12.05 -1.40 -29.06
CA GLY A 129 -11.03 -1.18 -28.03
C GLY A 129 -11.43 -0.37 -26.80
N TRP A 130 -12.61 0.26 -26.75
CA TRP A 130 -13.00 1.03 -25.57
C TRP A 130 -13.76 0.19 -24.55
N PHE A 131 -13.47 0.39 -23.26
CA PHE A 131 -14.38 -0.01 -22.19
C PHE A 131 -15.69 0.79 -22.31
N GLY A 132 -16.82 0.10 -22.36
CA GLY A 132 -18.15 0.73 -22.35
C GLY A 132 -18.59 1.19 -20.95
N GLY A 133 -17.80 0.89 -19.93
CA GLY A 133 -18.08 1.08 -18.50
C GLY A 133 -17.60 -0.12 -17.69
N ASN A 134 -17.95 -0.20 -16.41
CA ASN A 134 -17.64 -1.36 -15.56
C ASN A 134 -18.26 -2.64 -16.16
N TYR A 135 -17.61 -3.78 -15.94
CA TYR A 135 -18.04 -5.10 -16.43
C TYR A 135 -18.05 -5.23 -17.95
N THR A 136 -17.12 -4.56 -18.65
CA THR A 136 -17.01 -4.62 -20.11
C THR A 136 -15.61 -5.07 -20.55
N THR A 137 -15.50 -5.49 -21.80
CA THR A 137 -14.20 -5.79 -22.45
C THR A 137 -13.65 -4.55 -23.15
N GLY A 138 -12.33 -4.49 -23.24
CA GLY A 138 -11.58 -3.45 -23.95
C GLY A 138 -10.88 -4.00 -25.19
N LEU A 139 -9.71 -3.44 -25.48
CA LEU A 139 -8.83 -3.82 -26.58
C LEU A 139 -8.51 -5.31 -26.58
N TYR A 140 -8.77 -5.94 -27.74
CA TYR A 140 -8.26 -7.24 -28.10
C TYR A 140 -7.14 -7.06 -29.12
N VAL A 141 -6.04 -7.80 -28.97
CA VAL A 141 -4.93 -7.83 -29.92
C VAL A 141 -4.70 -9.29 -30.31
N PRO A 142 -4.89 -9.66 -31.60
CA PRO A 142 -4.64 -11.01 -32.06
C PRO A 142 -3.18 -11.43 -31.88
N ALA A 143 -2.92 -12.72 -31.74
CA ALA A 143 -1.59 -13.27 -31.47
C ALA A 143 -0.50 -12.78 -32.46
N ALA A 144 -0.87 -12.62 -33.73
CA ALA A 144 0.03 -12.15 -34.79
C ALA A 144 0.49 -10.69 -34.62
N HIS A 145 -0.22 -9.90 -33.81
CA HIS A 145 -0.03 -8.47 -33.62
C HIS A 145 0.45 -8.11 -32.20
N VAL A 146 0.60 -9.08 -31.29
CA VAL A 146 1.02 -8.74 -29.92
C VAL A 146 2.45 -8.20 -29.88
N ALA A 147 3.35 -8.70 -30.74
CA ALA A 147 4.75 -8.29 -30.74
C ALA A 147 4.96 -6.81 -31.13
N GLU A 148 4.16 -6.29 -32.06
CA GLU A 148 4.19 -4.87 -32.42
C GLU A 148 3.64 -3.98 -31.29
N VAL A 149 2.58 -4.42 -30.62
CA VAL A 149 2.00 -3.69 -29.48
C VAL A 149 2.97 -3.67 -28.30
N LEU A 150 3.65 -4.78 -28.01
CA LEU A 150 4.70 -4.83 -26.99
C LEU A 150 5.84 -3.86 -27.30
N ALA A 151 6.35 -3.87 -28.54
CA ALA A 151 7.43 -2.98 -28.94
C ALA A 151 7.03 -1.50 -28.80
N TRP A 152 5.81 -1.16 -29.20
CA TRP A 152 5.27 0.19 -29.01
C TRP A 152 5.20 0.57 -27.53
N VAL A 153 4.65 -0.30 -26.67
CA VAL A 153 4.58 -0.07 -25.23
C VAL A 153 5.98 0.17 -24.65
N GLU A 154 6.94 -0.69 -24.96
CA GLU A 154 8.32 -0.54 -24.46
C GLU A 154 8.96 0.78 -24.92
N GLU A 155 8.76 1.19 -26.18
CA GLU A 155 9.22 2.49 -26.69
C GLU A 155 8.61 3.67 -25.90
N GLN A 156 7.32 3.60 -25.56
CA GLN A 156 6.68 4.65 -24.77
C GLN A 156 7.19 4.72 -23.33
N LEU A 157 7.69 3.62 -22.78
CA LEU A 157 8.19 3.57 -21.41
C LEU A 157 9.63 4.03 -21.28
N VAL A 158 10.46 3.93 -22.33
CA VAL A 158 11.89 4.31 -22.30
C VAL A 158 12.15 5.73 -21.75
N PRO A 159 11.38 6.78 -22.11
CA PRO A 159 11.60 8.13 -21.61
C PRO A 159 11.23 8.32 -20.13
N LEU A 160 10.46 7.41 -19.55
CA LEU A 160 9.96 7.54 -18.18
C LEU A 160 11.05 7.17 -17.16
N PRO A 161 11.04 7.77 -15.95
CA PRO A 161 11.78 7.25 -14.82
C PRO A 161 11.43 5.79 -14.54
N LYS A 162 12.39 4.97 -14.11
CA LYS A 162 12.16 3.54 -13.82
C LYS A 162 10.99 3.32 -12.87
N GLY A 163 10.85 4.15 -11.83
CA GLY A 163 9.75 4.03 -10.88
C GLY A 163 8.38 4.26 -11.49
N GLU A 164 8.27 5.09 -12.51
CA GLU A 164 7.05 5.22 -13.31
C GLU A 164 6.87 4.03 -14.25
N GLN A 165 7.94 3.57 -14.92
CA GLN A 165 7.89 2.37 -15.78
C GLN A 165 7.35 1.14 -15.02
N ARG A 166 7.67 1.01 -13.72
CA ARG A 166 7.19 -0.11 -12.88
C ARG A 166 5.68 -0.18 -12.74
N GLN A 167 4.96 0.94 -12.84
CA GLN A 167 3.50 0.91 -12.84
C GLN A 167 2.97 0.05 -14.02
N TYR A 168 3.69 0.04 -15.13
CA TYR A 168 3.33 -0.67 -16.36
C TYR A 168 3.92 -2.08 -16.47
N ARG A 169 4.56 -2.59 -15.41
CA ARG A 169 5.17 -3.93 -15.43
C ARG A 169 4.16 -5.02 -15.79
N GLY A 170 2.91 -4.87 -15.36
CA GLY A 170 1.91 -5.91 -15.55
C GLY A 170 1.44 -6.03 -16.99
N ILE A 171 1.27 -4.89 -17.64
CA ILE A 171 0.94 -4.87 -19.07
C ILE A 171 2.12 -5.40 -19.90
N VAL A 172 3.34 -4.98 -19.58
CA VAL A 172 4.56 -5.49 -20.23
C VAL A 172 4.73 -6.99 -20.04
N ALA A 173 4.56 -7.50 -18.82
CA ALA A 173 4.66 -8.93 -18.53
C ALA A 173 3.59 -9.75 -19.27
N THR A 174 2.35 -9.26 -19.31
CA THR A 174 1.26 -9.93 -20.00
C THR A 174 1.50 -9.98 -21.51
N LEU A 175 1.92 -8.85 -22.11
CA LEU A 175 2.25 -8.77 -23.53
C LEU A 175 3.45 -9.64 -23.89
N ARG A 176 4.52 -9.64 -23.09
CA ARG A 176 5.68 -10.53 -23.30
C ARG A 176 5.28 -12.00 -23.25
N ALA A 177 4.48 -12.41 -22.27
CA ALA A 177 3.97 -13.78 -22.21
C ALA A 177 3.13 -14.16 -23.43
N ALA A 178 2.27 -13.24 -23.91
CA ALA A 178 1.48 -13.45 -25.11
C ALA A 178 2.37 -13.62 -26.35
N VAL A 179 3.43 -12.83 -26.50
CA VAL A 179 4.44 -13.02 -27.56
C VAL A 179 5.13 -14.38 -27.46
N ASP A 180 5.68 -14.70 -26.28
CA ASP A 180 6.47 -15.92 -26.05
C ASP A 180 5.65 -17.19 -26.29
N ARG A 181 4.35 -17.14 -25.99
CA ARG A 181 3.42 -18.27 -26.14
C ARG A 181 2.58 -18.23 -27.41
N LYS A 182 2.74 -17.20 -28.26
CA LYS A 182 1.94 -16.97 -29.47
C LYS A 182 0.43 -16.94 -29.20
N LEU A 183 0.05 -16.22 -28.14
CA LEU A 183 -1.33 -16.02 -27.71
C LEU A 183 -1.78 -14.59 -28.02
N GLY A 184 -3.10 -14.38 -28.09
CA GLY A 184 -3.68 -13.05 -28.13
C GLY A 184 -3.66 -12.38 -26.75
N TYR A 185 -3.94 -11.08 -26.76
CA TYR A 185 -4.09 -10.24 -25.57
C TYR A 185 -5.49 -9.63 -25.53
N TRP A 186 -6.13 -9.59 -24.36
CA TRP A 186 -7.45 -8.97 -24.23
C TRP A 186 -7.64 -8.32 -22.86
N GLU A 187 -8.20 -7.11 -22.86
CA GLU A 187 -8.49 -6.35 -21.66
C GLU A 187 -9.96 -6.46 -21.23
N ALA A 188 -10.21 -6.37 -19.93
CA ALA A 188 -11.55 -6.22 -19.37
C ALA A 188 -11.54 -5.38 -18.08
N THR A 189 -12.68 -4.89 -17.65
CA THR A 189 -12.82 -4.10 -16.41
C THR A 189 -13.90 -4.68 -15.49
N ASP A 190 -13.60 -4.78 -14.19
CA ASP A 190 -14.49 -5.25 -13.13
C ASP A 190 -15.13 -6.64 -13.34
N LEU A 191 -14.70 -7.41 -14.35
CA LEU A 191 -15.28 -8.72 -14.59
C LEU A 191 -15.01 -9.63 -13.40
N ALA A 192 -16.07 -10.29 -12.94
CA ALA A 192 -15.99 -11.39 -11.98
C ALA A 192 -15.44 -12.65 -12.66
N VAL A 193 -14.24 -12.55 -13.22
CA VAL A 193 -13.47 -13.72 -13.65
C VAL A 193 -13.23 -14.60 -12.42
N PRO A 194 -13.17 -15.94 -12.58
CA PRO A 194 -12.90 -16.83 -11.46
C PRO A 194 -11.70 -16.29 -10.69
N ALA A 195 -11.94 -15.88 -9.44
CA ALA A 195 -10.85 -15.44 -8.59
C ALA A 195 -9.87 -16.59 -8.58
N ALA A 196 -8.59 -16.29 -8.73
CA ALA A 196 -7.52 -17.29 -8.73
C ALA A 196 -7.51 -18.22 -7.50
N GLY A 197 -8.45 -18.08 -6.55
CA GLY A 197 -8.72 -19.06 -5.49
C GLY A 197 -9.45 -20.35 -5.91
N GLU A 198 -9.99 -20.49 -7.13
CA GLU A 198 -10.53 -21.79 -7.61
C GLU A 198 -9.53 -22.61 -8.44
N PHE A 199 -8.42 -22.00 -8.85
CA PHE A 199 -7.18 -22.73 -9.07
C PHE A 199 -6.42 -22.75 -7.73
N PRO A 200 -5.91 -23.88 -7.23
CA PRO A 200 -5.12 -23.86 -6.00
C PRO A 200 -3.80 -23.11 -6.24
N GLY A 201 -3.75 -21.79 -5.99
CA GLY A 201 -2.52 -21.01 -6.09
C GLY A 201 -2.72 -19.49 -6.07
N ASP A 202 -1.68 -18.75 -5.69
CA ASP A 202 -1.60 -17.30 -5.83
C ASP A 202 -1.51 -16.94 -7.34
N PRO A 203 -2.34 -16.03 -7.88
CA PRO A 203 -2.24 -15.62 -9.29
C PRO A 203 -0.86 -15.08 -9.67
N GLU A 204 -0.12 -14.43 -8.75
CA GLU A 204 1.25 -14.00 -9.02
C GLU A 204 2.20 -15.21 -9.14
N LEU A 205 2.00 -16.27 -8.34
CA LEU A 205 2.75 -17.54 -8.49
C LEU A 205 2.41 -18.23 -9.82
N MET A 206 1.13 -18.26 -10.20
CA MET A 206 0.72 -18.78 -11.51
C MET A 206 1.37 -17.98 -12.63
N TRP A 207 1.40 -16.65 -12.52
CA TRP A 207 2.06 -15.80 -13.50
C TRP A 207 3.55 -16.07 -13.58
N ALA A 208 4.23 -16.15 -12.44
CA ALA A 208 5.63 -16.50 -12.39
C ALA A 208 5.85 -17.84 -13.12
N GLN A 209 5.18 -18.91 -12.68
CA GLN A 209 5.30 -20.24 -13.25
C GLN A 209 5.01 -20.26 -14.75
N TYR A 210 4.01 -19.49 -15.19
CA TYR A 210 3.65 -19.38 -16.60
C TYR A 210 4.71 -18.64 -17.41
N LEU A 211 5.36 -17.61 -16.85
CA LEU A 211 6.51 -16.93 -17.46
C LEU A 211 7.79 -17.78 -17.44
N GLY A 212 7.77 -18.98 -16.86
CA GLY A 212 8.97 -19.81 -16.69
C GLY A 212 9.91 -19.29 -15.62
N ASN A 213 9.53 -18.22 -14.91
CA ASN A 213 10.09 -17.93 -13.59
C ASN A 213 9.47 -18.97 -12.67
N ASP A 214 10.21 -19.87 -12.07
CA ASP A 214 9.65 -20.88 -11.15
C ASP A 214 9.01 -20.28 -9.87
N GLY A 215 8.81 -18.96 -9.82
CA GLY A 215 8.37 -18.23 -8.65
C GLY A 215 9.43 -18.22 -7.56
N THR A 216 10.62 -18.77 -7.83
CA THR A 216 11.74 -18.67 -6.91
C THR A 216 12.17 -17.22 -6.96
N ALA A 217 11.66 -16.46 -6.00
CA ALA A 217 12.28 -15.22 -5.61
C ALA A 217 13.80 -15.46 -5.52
N ALA A 218 14.61 -14.47 -5.90
CA ALA A 218 16.07 -14.61 -5.91
C ALA A 218 16.49 -15.41 -4.67
N VAL A 219 17.32 -16.46 -4.82
CA VAL A 219 17.58 -17.57 -3.85
C VAL A 219 17.67 -17.17 -2.35
N ALA A 220 17.89 -15.89 -2.05
CA ALA A 220 17.92 -15.27 -0.73
C ALA A 220 16.57 -14.73 -0.18
N VAL A 221 15.45 -14.77 -0.91
CA VAL A 221 14.19 -14.19 -0.47
C VAL A 221 13.37 -15.21 0.31
N GLU A 222 13.02 -14.82 1.54
CA GLU A 222 12.19 -15.61 2.43
C GLU A 222 10.79 -14.98 2.52
N THR A 223 9.75 -15.80 2.60
CA THR A 223 8.37 -15.34 2.77
C THR A 223 7.73 -15.94 4.00
N ALA A 224 6.87 -15.16 4.66
CA ALA A 224 6.04 -15.64 5.74
C ALA A 224 4.60 -15.14 5.55
N PRO A 225 3.59 -15.98 5.85
CA PRO A 225 2.20 -15.55 5.76
C PRO A 225 1.94 -14.41 6.75
N ALA A 226 1.22 -13.39 6.30
CA ALA A 226 0.68 -12.35 7.17
C ALA A 226 -0.75 -12.68 7.60
N SER A 227 -1.26 -11.89 8.53
CA SER A 227 -2.66 -11.95 8.93
C SER A 227 -3.61 -11.77 7.74
N SER A 228 -4.77 -12.43 7.79
CA SER A 228 -5.88 -12.19 6.87
C SER A 228 -6.65 -10.89 7.16
N ILE A 229 -6.25 -10.15 8.21
CA ILE A 229 -6.77 -8.82 8.46
C ILE A 229 -6.44 -7.93 7.24
N ALA A 230 -7.48 -7.44 6.58
CA ALA A 230 -7.36 -6.32 5.65
C ALA A 230 -6.92 -5.08 6.45
N SER A 231 -5.60 -4.89 6.55
CA SER A 231 -5.03 -3.76 7.26
C SER A 231 -5.35 -2.48 6.51
N VAL A 232 -5.94 -1.51 7.20
CA VAL A 232 -6.25 -0.19 6.62
C VAL A 232 -5.04 0.74 6.75
N LEU A 233 -4.22 0.54 7.79
CA LEU A 233 -3.00 1.27 8.07
C LEU A 233 -2.03 0.29 8.75
N ASP A 234 -0.88 0.10 8.12
CA ASP A 234 0.25 -0.61 8.72
C ASP A 234 1.22 0.43 9.29
N ASP A 235 1.44 0.41 10.60
CA ASP A 235 2.45 1.21 11.27
C ASP A 235 3.41 0.30 12.04
N ILE A 236 4.68 0.72 12.18
CA ILE A 236 5.68 0.00 12.97
C ILE A 236 6.05 0.84 14.20
N VAL A 237 5.74 0.30 15.37
CA VAL A 237 5.98 0.93 16.68
C VAL A 237 6.92 0.05 17.49
N ASP A 238 8.12 0.56 17.81
CA ASP A 238 9.12 -0.12 18.66
C ASP A 238 9.41 -1.57 18.21
N GLY A 239 9.49 -1.80 16.90
CA GLY A 239 9.75 -3.11 16.29
C GLY A 239 8.54 -4.03 16.12
N PHE A 240 7.33 -3.52 16.35
CA PHE A 240 6.08 -4.27 16.12
C PHE A 240 5.30 -3.68 14.97
N LEU A 241 4.87 -4.51 14.03
CA LEU A 241 3.86 -4.12 13.05
C LEU A 241 2.47 -4.13 13.70
N LEU A 242 1.83 -2.97 13.75
CA LEU A 242 0.44 -2.81 14.11
C LEU A 242 -0.44 -3.02 12.86
N SER A 243 -1.23 -4.10 12.86
CA SER A 243 -2.23 -4.37 11.83
C SER A 243 -3.63 -4.36 12.44
N HIS A 244 -4.59 -3.72 11.76
CA HIS A 244 -5.96 -3.63 12.29
C HIS A 244 -7.05 -3.75 11.24
N SER A 245 -8.19 -4.32 11.64
CA SER A 245 -9.41 -4.38 10.83
C SER A 245 -10.47 -3.43 11.40
N ALA A 246 -11.02 -2.57 10.56
CA ALA A 246 -12.18 -1.74 10.92
C ALA A 246 -13.54 -2.43 10.71
N GLY A 247 -13.55 -3.72 10.35
CA GLY A 247 -14.72 -4.50 9.93
C GLY A 247 -15.82 -4.69 11.00
N ARG A 248 -16.74 -5.63 10.75
CA ARG A 248 -17.86 -5.92 11.68
C ARG A 248 -17.40 -6.36 13.07
N THR A 249 -16.24 -7.02 13.14
CA THR A 249 -15.54 -7.41 14.36
C THR A 249 -14.16 -6.77 14.34
N PRO A 250 -14.01 -5.54 14.85
CA PRO A 250 -12.72 -4.89 14.82
C PRO A 250 -11.70 -5.69 15.62
N ARG A 251 -10.50 -5.75 15.09
CA ARG A 251 -9.38 -6.50 15.65
C ARG A 251 -8.11 -5.70 15.44
N VAL A 252 -7.22 -5.83 16.40
CA VAL A 252 -5.83 -5.37 16.31
C VAL A 252 -4.90 -6.55 16.57
N GLU A 253 -3.83 -6.60 15.79
CA GLU A 253 -2.74 -7.56 15.93
C GLU A 253 -1.41 -6.80 15.96
N LEU A 254 -0.55 -7.17 16.90
CA LEU A 254 0.84 -6.71 16.95
C LEU A 254 1.75 -7.88 16.58
N TRP A 255 2.51 -7.69 15.52
CA TRP A 255 3.47 -8.67 15.03
C TRP A 255 4.87 -8.22 15.40
N ASP A 256 5.54 -9.01 16.24
CA ASP A 256 6.93 -8.81 16.60
C ASP A 256 7.83 -9.08 15.38
N LEU A 257 8.51 -8.03 14.92
CA LEU A 257 9.41 -8.07 13.78
C LEU A 257 10.87 -8.31 14.18
N SER A 258 11.18 -8.53 15.47
CA SER A 258 12.55 -8.82 15.93
C SER A 258 13.01 -10.25 15.62
N ALA A 259 12.08 -11.10 15.18
CA ALA A 259 12.34 -12.47 14.79
C ALA A 259 11.84 -12.73 13.36
N TRP A 260 12.47 -13.70 12.70
CA TRP A 260 12.01 -14.22 11.42
C TRP A 260 11.66 -15.71 11.54
N PRO A 261 10.47 -16.14 11.07
CA PRO A 261 9.36 -15.30 10.62
C PRO A 261 8.77 -14.44 11.75
N PRO A 262 8.10 -13.32 11.44
CA PRO A 262 7.45 -12.48 12.43
C PRO A 262 6.45 -13.27 13.28
N ARG A 263 6.31 -12.88 14.55
CA ARG A 263 5.46 -13.60 15.50
C ARG A 263 4.32 -12.72 15.96
N LEU A 264 3.11 -13.25 15.93
CA LEU A 264 1.97 -12.60 16.55
C LEU A 264 2.21 -12.53 18.07
N SER A 265 2.45 -11.31 18.56
CA SER A 265 2.75 -11.03 19.97
C SER A 265 1.49 -10.71 20.76
N LEU A 266 0.57 -9.97 20.14
CA LEU A 266 -0.68 -9.54 20.76
C LEU A 266 -1.81 -9.62 19.74
N GLN A 267 -2.97 -10.12 20.16
CA GLN A 267 -4.20 -10.03 19.38
C GLN A 267 -5.37 -9.64 20.29
N ARG A 268 -6.14 -8.63 19.90
CA ARG A 268 -7.28 -8.14 20.69
C ARG A 268 -8.48 -7.80 19.81
N ASN A 269 -9.68 -7.97 20.33
CA ASN A 269 -10.94 -7.59 19.67
C ASN A 269 -11.24 -6.09 19.87
N GLU A 270 -10.27 -5.26 19.53
CA GLU A 270 -10.26 -3.81 19.70
C GLU A 270 -9.86 -3.15 18.37
N PHE A 271 -9.97 -1.82 18.29
CA PHE A 271 -9.54 -1.06 17.12
C PHE A 271 -8.65 0.08 17.56
N TRP A 272 -7.35 -0.09 17.38
CA TRP A 272 -6.34 0.90 17.74
C TRP A 272 -6.02 1.75 16.53
N VAL A 273 -6.08 3.07 16.68
CA VAL A 273 -5.71 4.03 15.62
C VAL A 273 -4.30 4.58 15.79
N ALA A 274 -3.74 4.48 16.99
CA ALA A 274 -2.37 4.84 17.33
C ALA A 274 -1.94 4.00 18.53
N ALA A 275 -0.64 3.72 18.63
CA ALA A 275 -0.06 3.02 19.76
C ALA A 275 1.35 3.54 20.05
N ALA A 276 1.76 3.46 21.31
CA ALA A 276 3.12 3.67 21.76
C ALA A 276 3.48 2.60 22.80
N ARG A 277 4.76 2.25 22.86
CA ARG A 277 5.27 1.28 23.81
C ARG A 277 6.13 1.96 24.87
N SER A 278 5.83 1.67 26.13
CA SER A 278 6.60 2.11 27.28
C SER A 278 7.97 1.43 27.32
N PRO A 279 8.98 2.01 27.99
CA PRO A 279 10.27 1.36 28.22
C PRO A 279 10.17 0.01 28.96
N SER A 280 9.13 -0.19 29.77
CA SER A 280 8.84 -1.45 30.47
C SER A 280 8.11 -2.49 29.61
N GLY A 281 7.78 -2.17 28.36
CA GLY A 281 7.17 -3.09 27.39
C GLY A 281 5.63 -3.07 27.31
N GLY A 282 4.95 -2.36 28.21
CA GLY A 282 3.51 -2.12 28.16
C GLY A 282 3.13 -1.11 27.07
N TRP A 283 1.87 -1.12 26.66
CA TRP A 283 1.33 -0.33 25.54
C TRP A 283 0.38 0.76 26.03
N LEU A 284 0.49 1.94 25.42
CA LEU A 284 -0.55 2.95 25.42
C LEU A 284 -1.15 2.98 24.02
N ALA A 285 -2.47 2.87 23.92
CA ALA A 285 -3.15 2.88 22.63
C ALA A 285 -4.34 3.84 22.64
N GLN A 286 -4.63 4.43 21.48
CA GLN A 286 -5.89 5.12 21.23
C GLN A 286 -6.88 4.12 20.66
N SER A 287 -7.88 3.75 21.46
CA SER A 287 -8.84 2.69 21.14
C SER A 287 -10.27 3.14 21.37
N THR A 288 -11.21 2.48 20.68
CA THR A 288 -12.64 2.67 20.94
C THR A 288 -13.13 1.69 22.00
N ALA A 289 -13.77 2.19 23.05
CA ALA A 289 -14.40 1.34 24.05
C ALA A 289 -15.67 0.64 23.49
N ASP A 290 -16.37 1.28 22.56
CA ASP A 290 -17.52 0.73 21.85
C ASP A 290 -17.22 0.59 20.36
N THR A 291 -16.95 -0.63 19.90
CA THR A 291 -16.67 -0.93 18.48
C THR A 291 -17.90 -0.80 17.58
N LYS A 292 -19.12 -0.77 18.16
CA LYS A 292 -20.40 -0.64 17.47
C LYS A 292 -20.87 0.81 17.35
N ALA A 293 -20.43 1.71 18.22
CA ALA A 293 -20.76 3.14 18.16
C ALA A 293 -20.41 3.77 16.80
N ARG A 294 -21.30 4.64 16.30
CA ARG A 294 -21.10 5.45 15.08
C ARG A 294 -21.62 6.87 15.35
N PRO A 295 -20.75 7.90 15.47
CA PRO A 295 -19.29 7.83 15.36
C PRO A 295 -18.66 7.04 16.53
N ARG A 296 -17.51 6.40 16.28
CA ARG A 296 -16.69 5.78 17.34
C ARG A 296 -16.09 6.89 18.21
N VAL A 297 -15.98 6.64 19.51
CA VAL A 297 -15.27 7.54 20.45
C VAL A 297 -13.97 6.86 20.83
N PHE A 298 -12.86 7.53 20.54
CA PHE A 298 -11.53 7.03 20.84
C PHE A 298 -11.03 7.65 22.14
N GLY A 299 -10.36 6.84 22.95
CA GLY A 299 -9.70 7.30 24.16
C GLY A 299 -8.47 6.45 24.49
N PRO A 300 -7.60 6.99 25.38
CA PRO A 300 -6.39 6.31 25.78
C PRO A 300 -6.71 5.07 26.64
N ILE A 301 -6.09 3.95 26.30
CA ILE A 301 -6.08 2.72 27.09
C ILE A 301 -4.63 2.32 27.38
N LEU A 302 -4.39 1.83 28.59
CA LEU A 302 -3.14 1.20 28.96
C LEU A 302 -3.30 -0.33 28.92
N VAL A 303 -2.33 -1.00 28.31
CA VAL A 303 -2.27 -2.45 28.15
C VAL A 303 -0.89 -2.92 28.60
N ASP A 304 -0.79 -3.35 29.85
CA ASP A 304 0.49 -3.74 30.48
C ASP A 304 0.97 -5.14 30.04
N GLY A 305 0.11 -5.93 29.39
CA GLY A 305 0.41 -7.29 28.92
C GLY A 305 -0.67 -7.86 28.00
N SER A 306 -0.46 -9.08 27.48
CA SER A 306 -1.42 -9.73 26.56
C SER A 306 -2.75 -10.06 27.22
N ASP A 307 -2.68 -10.52 28.46
CA ASP A 307 -3.83 -11.08 29.20
C ASP A 307 -4.49 -10.04 30.11
N ASP A 308 -3.88 -8.86 30.25
CA ASP A 308 -4.42 -7.80 31.07
C ASP A 308 -5.69 -7.21 30.43
N ALA A 309 -6.70 -7.00 31.26
CA ALA A 309 -7.83 -6.17 30.87
C ALA A 309 -7.32 -4.74 30.63
N PRO A 310 -7.65 -4.10 29.49
CA PRO A 310 -7.22 -2.74 29.21
C PRO A 310 -7.69 -1.84 30.35
N ARG A 311 -6.76 -1.09 30.91
CA ARG A 311 -7.12 -0.04 31.86
C ARG A 311 -7.51 1.17 31.04
N VAL A 312 -8.81 1.41 30.95
CA VAL A 312 -9.31 2.68 30.39
C VAL A 312 -8.76 3.79 31.26
N LEU A 313 -7.92 4.64 30.68
CA LEU A 313 -7.32 5.76 31.38
C LEU A 313 -8.37 6.89 31.43
N LEU A 314 -9.27 6.78 32.40
CA LEU A 314 -10.14 7.87 32.80
C LEU A 314 -9.34 8.94 33.57
N PRO A 315 -9.73 10.22 33.49
CA PRO A 315 -10.96 10.72 32.85
C PRO A 315 -10.84 10.81 31.32
N ALA A 316 -11.94 10.53 30.62
CA ALA A 316 -12.13 10.93 29.21
C ALA A 316 -12.30 12.46 29.06
N LYS A 317 -11.97 13.23 30.11
CA LYS A 317 -12.13 14.66 30.23
C LYS A 317 -10.80 15.30 30.58
N GLY A 318 -10.51 16.41 29.95
CA GLY A 318 -9.28 17.16 30.10
C GLY A 318 -9.42 18.25 31.15
N PRO A 319 -8.47 19.21 31.18
CA PRO A 319 -8.59 20.41 31.99
C PRO A 319 -9.95 21.08 31.79
N GLY A 320 -10.63 21.41 32.90
CA GLY A 320 -11.92 22.09 32.85
C GLY A 320 -13.10 21.24 32.38
N ASP A 321 -13.05 19.91 32.55
CA ASP A 321 -14.14 18.98 32.19
C ASP A 321 -14.44 18.87 30.67
N ALA A 322 -13.56 19.39 29.81
CA ALA A 322 -13.71 19.31 28.35
C ALA A 322 -13.56 17.86 27.87
N ASP A 323 -14.43 17.42 26.96
CA ASP A 323 -14.29 16.10 26.32
C ASP A 323 -12.92 15.99 25.63
N LEU A 324 -12.09 15.03 26.07
CA LEU A 324 -10.81 14.73 25.43
C LEU A 324 -11.05 13.87 24.20
N TYR A 325 -10.70 14.39 23.03
CA TYR A 325 -10.44 13.57 21.85
C TYR A 325 -8.95 13.49 21.63
N ALA A 326 -8.33 12.43 22.12
CA ALA A 326 -6.93 12.16 21.86
C ALA A 326 -6.77 11.46 20.50
N HIS A 327 -5.83 11.94 19.70
CA HIS A 327 -5.58 11.40 18.35
C HIS A 327 -4.23 10.71 18.25
N GLU A 328 -3.28 11.06 19.10
CA GLU A 328 -1.93 10.50 19.17
C GLU A 328 -1.59 10.23 20.64
N CYS A 329 -0.72 9.26 20.89
CA CYS A 329 -0.30 8.87 22.23
C CYS A 329 1.18 8.47 22.23
N TYR A 330 1.89 8.82 23.31
CA TYR A 330 3.32 8.59 23.45
C TYR A 330 3.68 8.27 24.91
N PHE A 331 4.95 8.01 25.14
CA PHE A 331 5.54 7.98 26.47
C PHE A 331 6.65 9.03 26.58
N LEU A 332 6.70 9.69 27.72
CA LEU A 332 7.82 10.52 28.12
C LEU A 332 8.48 9.88 29.35
N GLY A 333 9.55 9.12 29.11
CA GLY A 333 10.04 8.15 30.08
C GLY A 333 9.00 7.06 30.30
N ALA A 334 8.56 6.87 31.55
CA ALA A 334 7.47 5.93 31.87
C ALA A 334 6.08 6.57 31.89
N ARG A 335 5.97 7.90 31.71
CA ARG A 335 4.69 8.61 31.82
C ARG A 335 3.90 8.57 30.51
N PRO A 336 2.64 8.09 30.51
CA PRO A 336 1.74 8.22 29.37
C PRO A 336 1.52 9.70 28.99
N VAL A 337 1.56 9.98 27.70
CA VAL A 337 1.29 11.29 27.11
C VAL A 337 0.23 11.16 26.03
N VAL A 338 -0.70 12.09 25.97
CA VAL A 338 -1.73 12.17 24.92
C VAL A 338 -1.74 13.56 24.29
N LEU A 339 -1.96 13.57 22.98
CA LEU A 339 -2.24 14.79 22.23
C LEU A 339 -3.73 14.83 21.98
N TYR A 340 -4.36 15.93 22.36
CA TYR A 340 -5.80 16.05 22.38
C TYR A 340 -6.30 17.24 21.59
N GLU A 341 -7.53 17.12 21.12
CA GLU A 341 -8.31 18.19 20.54
C GLU A 341 -9.50 18.50 21.46
N VAL A 342 -9.82 19.78 21.58
CA VAL A 342 -11.08 20.22 22.17
C VAL A 342 -12.13 20.13 21.06
N LYS A 343 -13.25 19.45 21.36
CA LYS A 343 -14.31 18.96 20.46
C LYS A 343 -14.94 19.99 19.50
N THR A 344 -14.58 21.27 19.53
CA THR A 344 -15.10 22.29 18.61
C THR A 344 -14.68 22.08 17.16
N HIS A 345 -13.69 21.22 16.87
CA HIS A 345 -13.15 21.06 15.53
C HIS A 345 -13.16 19.61 15.05
N LEU A 346 -14.31 19.10 14.60
CA LEU A 346 -14.35 17.78 13.96
C LEU A 346 -13.60 17.82 12.61
N LEU A 347 -12.37 17.30 12.65
CA LEU A 347 -11.35 17.24 11.61
C LEU A 347 -11.72 16.51 10.31
N ARG A 348 -12.80 15.72 10.27
CA ARG A 348 -13.25 15.08 9.01
C ARG A 348 -14.37 15.82 8.28
N PHE A 349 -14.99 16.85 8.86
CA PHE A 349 -16.11 17.55 8.24
C PHE A 349 -16.03 19.10 8.31
N GLY A 350 -14.84 19.68 8.54
CA GLY A 350 -14.57 21.09 8.17
C GLY A 350 -14.53 22.12 9.32
N GLY A 351 -13.85 21.83 10.43
CA GLY A 351 -13.87 22.72 11.61
C GLY A 351 -12.62 23.55 11.94
N MET A 352 -11.42 23.21 11.46
CA MET A 352 -10.20 23.94 11.85
C MET A 352 -9.83 25.02 10.84
N ASN A 353 -9.55 26.21 11.32
CA ASN A 353 -8.93 27.29 10.57
C ASN A 353 -7.47 27.44 10.98
N VAL A 354 -6.61 27.84 10.04
CA VAL A 354 -5.22 28.21 10.36
C VAL A 354 -5.23 29.31 11.43
N GLY A 355 -4.48 29.10 12.50
CA GLY A 355 -4.42 29.99 13.67
C GLY A 355 -5.37 29.61 14.81
N ASP A 356 -6.28 28.64 14.64
CA ASP A 356 -7.10 28.14 15.75
C ASP A 356 -6.18 27.61 16.88
N PRO A 357 -6.45 27.95 18.15
CA PRO A 357 -5.59 27.54 19.25
C PRO A 357 -5.66 26.02 19.47
N LEU A 358 -4.50 25.42 19.73
CA LEU A 358 -4.37 24.01 20.10
C LEU A 358 -3.70 23.91 21.47
N PRO A 359 -4.36 23.32 22.47
CA PRO A 359 -3.74 23.16 23.78
C PRO A 359 -2.54 22.23 23.71
N GLY A 360 -1.56 22.47 24.58
CA GLY A 360 -0.39 21.61 24.72
C GLY A 360 -0.74 20.16 25.12
N PRO A 361 0.17 19.21 24.93
CA PRO A 361 -0.02 17.81 25.31
C PRO A 361 -0.27 17.63 26.82
N LEU A 362 -0.96 16.54 27.16
CA LEU A 362 -1.22 16.15 28.55
C LEU A 362 -0.42 14.91 28.91
N TRP A 363 0.05 14.83 30.14
CA TRP A 363 0.56 13.59 30.72
C TRP A 363 -0.40 13.04 31.78
N LEU A 364 -0.31 11.74 32.03
CA LEU A 364 -1.02 11.13 33.15
C LEU A 364 -0.18 11.32 34.42
N ALA A 365 -0.67 12.15 35.34
CA ALA A 365 -0.03 12.38 36.62
C ALA A 365 -0.21 11.18 37.56
N GLU A 366 0.60 11.10 38.62
CA GLU A 366 0.51 10.05 39.64
C GLU A 366 -0.85 10.06 40.39
N SER A 367 -1.55 11.20 40.37
CA SER A 367 -2.91 11.35 40.86
C SER A 367 -3.95 10.56 40.04
N GLY A 368 -3.59 10.07 38.85
CA GLY A 368 -4.51 9.47 37.88
C GLY A 368 -5.28 10.48 37.05
N VAL A 369 -4.87 11.75 37.05
CA VAL A 369 -5.51 12.84 36.29
C VAL A 369 -4.61 13.28 35.13
N TRP A 370 -5.24 13.64 34.01
CA TRP A 370 -4.53 14.25 32.88
C TRP A 370 -4.22 15.72 33.18
N GLU A 371 -2.94 16.06 33.14
CA GLU A 371 -2.43 17.40 33.46
C GLU A 371 -1.61 17.96 32.29
N ALA A 372 -1.65 19.29 32.10
CA ALA A 372 -0.79 19.94 31.13
C ALA A 372 0.67 19.75 31.52
N ILE A 373 1.53 19.44 30.54
CA ILE A 373 2.95 19.21 30.78
C ILE A 373 3.65 20.55 31.01
N PRO A 374 4.19 20.84 32.22
CA PRO A 374 4.83 22.12 32.49
C PRO A 374 6.02 22.34 31.55
N GLY A 375 6.13 23.53 30.95
CA GLY A 375 7.22 23.88 30.03
C GLY A 375 6.95 23.61 28.55
N ILE A 376 5.81 22.97 28.21
CA ILE A 376 5.36 22.86 26.82
C ILE A 376 4.27 23.90 26.56
N PRO A 377 4.45 24.82 25.59
CA PRO A 377 3.46 25.85 25.30
C PRO A 377 2.27 25.30 24.51
N ASP A 378 1.15 26.01 24.57
CA ASP A 378 0.08 25.84 23.60
C ASP A 378 0.58 26.15 22.17
N ALA A 379 -0.03 25.51 21.18
CA ALA A 379 0.28 25.71 19.77
C ALA A 379 -0.94 26.29 19.03
N ALA A 380 -0.87 26.33 17.70
CA ALA A 380 -1.99 26.68 16.85
C ALA A 380 -2.05 25.74 15.64
N VAL A 381 -3.23 25.64 15.04
CA VAL A 381 -3.42 25.01 13.73
C VAL A 381 -2.55 25.75 12.70
N VAL A 382 -1.75 25.00 11.97
CA VAL A 382 -0.84 25.52 10.95
C VAL A 382 -1.40 25.27 9.55
N LYS A 383 -0.72 25.82 8.54
CA LYS A 383 -0.99 25.52 7.14
C LYS A 383 -0.17 24.29 6.73
N SER A 384 -0.81 23.29 6.14
CA SER A 384 -0.14 22.14 5.56
C SER A 384 0.63 22.51 4.29
N ALA A 385 1.48 21.60 3.80
CA ALA A 385 2.12 21.75 2.49
C ALA A 385 1.12 21.85 1.31
N LEU A 386 -0.07 21.24 1.44
CA LEU A 386 -1.17 21.33 0.45
C LEU A 386 -2.01 22.61 0.61
N GLY A 387 -1.75 23.38 1.66
CA GLY A 387 -2.34 24.69 1.90
C GLY A 387 -3.64 24.69 2.70
N ASP A 388 -4.16 23.52 3.07
CA ASP A 388 -5.25 23.34 4.01
C ASP A 388 -4.80 23.45 5.47
N ALA A 389 -5.77 23.60 6.38
CA ALA A 389 -5.52 23.65 7.81
C ALA A 389 -5.07 22.28 8.32
N ALA A 390 -3.93 22.23 9.01
CA ALA A 390 -3.36 21.01 9.56
C ALA A 390 -2.89 21.24 11.00
N ARG A 391 -2.82 20.15 11.75
CA ARG A 391 -2.15 20.15 13.05
C ARG A 391 -0.67 20.44 12.86
N PRO A 392 0.01 20.98 13.89
CA PRO A 392 1.45 21.11 13.85
C PRO A 392 2.14 19.73 13.84
N MET A 393 3.45 19.74 13.67
CA MET A 393 4.26 18.52 13.71
C MET A 393 4.34 17.97 15.14
N THR A 394 4.03 16.69 15.26
CA THR A 394 3.88 15.95 16.52
C THR A 394 4.51 14.58 16.38
N GLY A 395 4.98 14.00 17.49
CA GLY A 395 5.71 12.74 17.45
C GLY A 395 6.45 12.44 18.75
N ALA A 396 7.21 11.36 18.75
CA ALA A 396 8.18 11.07 19.79
C ALA A 396 9.43 10.47 19.17
N ALA A 397 10.59 10.79 19.74
CA ALA A 397 11.87 10.18 19.42
C ALA A 397 12.46 9.51 20.66
N ARG A 398 13.34 8.52 20.43
CA ARG A 398 14.16 7.91 21.46
C ARG A 398 15.63 8.21 21.14
N LEU A 399 16.39 8.57 22.16
CA LEU A 399 17.83 8.77 22.07
C LEU A 399 18.57 7.46 22.36
N ALA A 400 19.87 7.40 22.06
CA ALA A 400 20.69 6.19 22.26
C ALA A 400 20.78 5.77 23.73
N ASP A 401 20.70 6.73 24.66
CA ASP A 401 20.65 6.49 26.11
C ASP A 401 19.28 5.97 26.61
N GLY A 402 18.30 5.80 25.71
CA GLY A 402 16.94 5.34 26.01
C GLY A 402 15.99 6.44 26.49
N SER A 403 16.47 7.68 26.67
CA SER A 403 15.60 8.81 27.00
C SER A 403 14.65 9.13 25.83
N SER A 404 13.51 9.75 26.17
CA SER A 404 12.45 10.07 25.23
C SER A 404 12.36 11.57 24.99
N VAL A 405 12.19 11.96 23.74
CA VAL A 405 11.95 13.33 23.31
C VAL A 405 10.53 13.41 22.77
N LEU A 406 9.71 14.29 23.35
CA LEU A 406 8.38 14.59 22.83
C LEU A 406 8.49 15.66 21.75
N ILE A 407 7.94 15.40 20.56
CA ILE A 407 7.89 16.38 19.48
C ILE A 407 6.55 17.11 19.55
N TRP A 408 6.62 18.42 19.73
CA TRP A 408 5.45 19.30 19.78
C TRP A 408 5.75 20.60 19.06
N ASP A 409 4.82 21.04 18.20
CA ASP A 409 4.98 22.22 17.36
C ASP A 409 6.33 22.23 16.61
N GLY A 410 6.68 21.07 16.07
CA GLY A 410 7.91 20.88 15.33
C GLY A 410 9.20 21.01 16.15
N ASN A 411 9.15 20.98 17.48
CA ASN A 411 10.33 21.06 18.34
C ASN A 411 10.38 19.89 19.33
N GLY A 412 11.58 19.54 19.77
CA GLY A 412 11.79 18.43 20.71
C GLY A 412 11.94 18.88 22.15
N TYR A 413 11.17 18.25 23.03
CA TYR A 413 11.12 18.52 24.47
C TYR A 413 11.55 17.28 25.26
N GLU A 414 12.46 17.47 26.19
CA GLU A 414 12.90 16.44 27.14
C GLU A 414 12.36 16.74 28.54
N LEU A 415 12.28 15.72 29.39
CA LEU A 415 12.07 15.95 30.83
C LEU A 415 13.21 16.78 31.41
N ASN A 416 12.86 17.76 32.24
CA ASN A 416 13.86 18.42 33.06
C ASN A 416 14.47 17.43 34.07
N ALA A 417 15.65 17.77 34.61
CA ALA A 417 16.36 16.89 35.55
C ALA A 417 15.54 16.51 36.80
N ALA A 418 14.56 17.34 37.19
CA ALA A 418 13.69 17.08 38.33
C ALA A 418 12.48 16.17 37.97
N GLY A 419 12.25 15.87 36.69
CA GLY A 419 11.06 15.13 36.22
C GLY A 419 9.74 15.85 36.50
N THR A 420 9.75 17.17 36.71
CA THR A 420 8.56 17.98 37.06
C THR A 420 7.97 18.74 35.88
N GLY A 421 8.63 18.68 34.73
CA GLY A 421 8.19 19.31 33.50
C GLY A 421 9.19 19.05 32.39
N CYS A 422 9.08 19.82 31.32
CA CYS A 422 9.90 19.72 30.13
C CYS A 422 10.72 20.97 29.86
N VAL A 423 11.79 20.79 29.10
CA VAL A 423 12.59 21.86 28.50
C VAL A 423 12.69 21.64 27.01
N ARG A 424 12.66 22.73 26.22
CA ARG A 424 12.91 22.67 24.77
C ARG A 424 14.39 22.38 24.53
N ALA A 425 14.72 21.12 24.24
CA ALA A 425 16.10 20.66 24.06
C ALA A 425 16.55 20.69 22.58
N PHE A 426 15.60 20.62 21.65
CA PHE A 426 15.84 20.54 20.21
C PHE A 426 15.01 21.58 19.45
N ASP A 427 15.69 22.54 18.81
CA ASP A 427 15.07 23.57 17.96
C ASP A 427 15.04 23.08 16.50
N MET A 428 14.03 22.26 16.19
CA MET A 428 13.97 21.53 14.92
C MET A 428 13.20 22.29 13.84
N ALA A 429 12.21 23.09 14.24
CA ALA A 429 11.23 23.70 13.34
C ALA A 429 10.66 22.70 12.30
N ALA A 430 10.44 21.45 12.73
CA ALA A 430 10.02 20.36 11.88
C ALA A 430 8.62 20.61 11.32
N GLN A 431 8.45 20.34 10.03
CA GLN A 431 7.19 20.53 9.32
C GLN A 431 6.45 19.22 9.17
N ARG A 432 5.14 19.26 9.45
CA ARG A 432 4.26 18.10 9.32
C ARG A 432 4.09 17.73 7.85
N SER A 433 4.08 16.42 7.59
CA SER A 433 3.64 15.87 6.31
C SER A 433 2.40 14.99 6.51
N PHE A 434 1.90 14.37 5.44
CA PHE A 434 0.77 13.44 5.57
C PHE A 434 1.14 12.04 6.09
N VAL A 435 2.43 11.76 6.30
CA VAL A 435 2.89 10.55 6.98
C VAL A 435 3.23 10.82 8.44
N GLU A 436 3.22 9.75 9.23
CA GLU A 436 3.55 9.79 10.65
C GLU A 436 5.03 10.11 10.90
N PHE A 437 5.30 10.66 12.08
CA PHE A 437 6.66 10.97 12.51
C PHE A 437 7.44 9.69 12.78
N THR A 438 8.59 9.55 12.14
CA THR A 438 9.55 8.45 12.40
C THR A 438 10.91 9.03 12.73
N SER A 439 11.62 8.39 13.65
CA SER A 439 12.96 8.79 14.07
C SER A 439 13.87 7.60 14.39
N VAL A 440 15.17 7.83 14.35
CA VAL A 440 16.21 6.86 14.71
C VAL A 440 17.26 7.57 15.56
N PRO A 441 17.76 7.01 16.67
CA PRO A 441 18.86 7.60 17.43
C PRO A 441 20.07 7.94 16.54
N ALA A 442 20.76 9.06 16.83
CA ALA A 442 21.95 9.52 16.13
C ALA A 442 23.01 9.93 17.15
N GLY A 443 24.15 9.24 17.15
CA GLY A 443 25.18 9.42 18.17
C GLY A 443 24.66 9.25 19.60
N ASP A 444 25.24 9.99 20.55
CA ASP A 444 24.93 9.88 21.97
C ASP A 444 23.74 10.75 22.41
N ASP A 445 23.44 11.81 21.68
CA ASP A 445 22.52 12.88 22.10
C ASP A 445 21.58 13.39 21.00
N GLY A 446 21.53 12.72 19.86
CA GLY A 446 20.75 13.14 18.71
C GLY A 446 19.82 12.07 18.17
N PHE A 447 19.11 12.44 17.11
CA PHE A 447 18.31 11.53 16.31
C PHE A 447 18.11 12.04 14.88
N PHE A 448 17.96 11.10 13.96
CA PHE A 448 17.43 11.30 12.63
C PHE A 448 15.91 11.41 12.67
N TYR A 449 15.33 12.27 11.84
CA TYR A 449 13.89 12.46 11.72
C TYR A 449 13.49 12.96 10.33
N LEU A 450 12.18 12.97 10.06
CA LEU A 450 11.63 13.53 8.83
C LEU A 450 10.93 14.86 9.10
N SER A 451 11.22 15.86 8.27
CA SER A 451 10.53 17.16 8.22
C SER A 451 10.10 17.42 6.78
N ASP A 452 8.80 17.51 6.52
CA ASP A 452 8.26 17.58 5.15
C ASP A 452 8.88 16.52 4.20
N ARG A 453 8.91 15.26 4.66
CA ARG A 453 9.42 14.10 3.91
C ARG A 453 10.89 14.17 3.51
N ARG A 454 11.67 14.89 4.31
CA ARG A 454 13.10 15.10 4.09
C ARG A 454 13.86 14.66 5.33
N LEU A 455 14.93 13.91 5.12
CA LEU A 455 15.74 13.36 6.19
C LEU A 455 16.61 14.45 6.83
N HIS A 456 16.50 14.60 8.14
CA HIS A 456 17.33 15.49 8.94
C HIS A 456 17.93 14.73 10.12
N GLU A 457 19.03 15.25 10.64
CA GLU A 457 19.66 14.87 11.90
C GLU A 457 19.65 16.08 12.83
N ILE A 458 19.51 15.87 14.13
CA ILE A 458 19.66 16.93 15.13
C ILE A 458 20.26 16.37 16.43
N HIS A 459 21.13 17.18 17.05
CA HIS A 459 21.72 16.93 18.36
C HIS A 459 21.28 18.01 19.36
N ARG A 460 21.44 17.73 20.66
CA ARG A 460 21.04 18.68 21.73
C ARG A 460 21.70 20.05 21.50
N ALA A 461 20.89 21.10 21.58
CA ALA A 461 21.32 22.49 21.31
C ALA A 461 21.98 22.73 19.94
N GLY A 462 21.93 21.76 19.03
CA GLY A 462 22.45 21.87 17.66
C GLY A 462 21.41 22.43 16.70
N THR A 463 21.86 22.70 15.48
CA THR A 463 20.99 23.03 14.34
C THR A 463 20.68 21.77 13.53
N PRO A 464 19.47 21.63 12.97
CA PRO A 464 19.17 20.54 12.04
C PRO A 464 20.18 20.43 10.89
N ILE A 465 20.66 19.22 10.64
CA ILE A 465 21.53 18.87 9.51
C ILE A 465 20.66 18.15 8.47
N ARG A 466 20.65 18.65 7.24
CA ARG A 466 19.89 18.03 6.15
C ARG A 466 20.73 16.92 5.48
N HIS A 467 20.15 15.74 5.32
CA HIS A 467 20.73 14.64 4.57
C HIS A 467 20.00 14.47 3.23
N GLY A 468 20.76 14.07 2.20
CA GLY A 468 20.25 13.81 0.85
C GLY A 468 19.40 14.95 0.31
N GLU A 469 20.04 16.04 -0.15
CA GLU A 469 19.30 17.19 -0.69
C GLU A 469 18.43 16.80 -1.88
N ALA A 470 18.95 15.93 -2.76
CA ALA A 470 18.24 15.35 -3.89
C ALA A 470 17.11 14.40 -3.48
N TRP A 471 17.17 13.82 -2.28
CA TRP A 471 16.12 12.93 -1.79
C TRP A 471 14.93 13.74 -1.33
N THR A 472 13.83 13.54 -2.05
CA THR A 472 12.51 14.06 -1.69
C THR A 472 11.60 12.88 -1.36
N ASN A 473 10.49 13.16 -0.68
CA ASN A 473 9.44 12.17 -0.49
C ASN A 473 9.86 10.90 0.30
N VAL A 474 10.74 11.08 1.29
CA VAL A 474 11.04 10.04 2.29
C VAL A 474 9.83 9.90 3.21
N MET A 475 9.30 8.69 3.31
CA MET A 475 8.05 8.35 4.01
C MET A 475 8.28 7.78 5.40
N ALA A 476 9.44 7.16 5.64
CA ALA A 476 9.84 6.64 6.93
C ALA A 476 11.36 6.54 7.02
N VAL A 477 11.91 6.75 8.23
CA VAL A 477 13.28 6.42 8.61
C VAL A 477 13.26 5.43 9.76
N ARG A 478 14.03 4.34 9.64
CA ARG A 478 14.15 3.27 10.65
C ARG A 478 15.60 2.81 10.79
N PRO A 479 15.98 2.17 11.91
CA PRO A 479 17.32 1.62 12.06
C PRO A 479 17.60 0.58 10.96
N GLY A 480 18.84 0.54 10.48
CA GLY A 480 19.36 -0.47 9.58
C GLY A 480 20.65 -1.10 10.14
N PRO A 481 21.15 -2.17 9.51
CA PRO A 481 22.35 -2.85 9.95
C PRO A 481 23.59 -1.96 9.83
N ASP A 482 24.62 -2.27 10.63
CA ASP A 482 25.92 -1.57 10.64
C ASP A 482 25.82 -0.04 10.82
N GLY A 483 24.86 0.42 11.63
CA GLY A 483 24.62 1.86 11.85
C GLY A 483 23.97 2.58 10.67
N GLY A 484 23.52 1.83 9.66
CA GLY A 484 22.75 2.36 8.55
C GLY A 484 21.32 2.79 8.95
N LEU A 485 20.67 3.50 8.06
CA LEU A 485 19.29 3.95 8.14
C LEU A 485 18.50 3.35 6.99
N LEU A 486 17.42 2.65 7.29
CA LEU A 486 16.44 2.27 6.28
C LEU A 486 15.52 3.45 5.99
N LEU A 487 15.59 3.97 4.77
CA LEU A 487 14.72 5.04 4.29
C LEU A 487 13.70 4.44 3.32
N LYS A 488 12.42 4.56 3.63
CA LYS A 488 11.34 4.19 2.71
C LYS A 488 10.93 5.42 1.91
N PHE A 489 10.81 5.29 0.59
CA PHE A 489 10.32 6.38 -0.26
C PHE A 489 8.85 6.20 -0.65
N GLY A 490 8.20 7.31 -0.99
CA GLY A 490 6.80 7.37 -1.39
C GLY A 490 6.64 7.49 -2.90
N GLY A 491 7.16 6.54 -3.67
CA GLY A 491 7.35 6.76 -5.11
C GLY A 491 8.61 7.61 -5.33
N ASN A 492 9.49 7.10 -6.19
CA ASN A 492 10.75 7.74 -6.58
C ASN A 492 11.07 7.36 -8.03
N ASP A 493 11.99 8.08 -8.64
CA ASP A 493 12.34 7.93 -10.05
C ASP A 493 13.01 6.58 -10.38
N GLU A 494 13.67 5.94 -9.41
CA GLU A 494 14.34 4.65 -9.60
C GLU A 494 13.41 3.44 -9.41
N GLY A 495 12.25 3.63 -8.77
CA GLY A 495 11.32 2.56 -8.42
C GLY A 495 11.73 1.72 -7.20
N ASP A 496 12.72 2.18 -6.44
CA ASP A 496 13.23 1.46 -5.27
C ASP A 496 12.20 1.45 -4.13
N VAL A 497 12.12 0.34 -3.39
CA VAL A 497 11.32 0.24 -2.15
C VAL A 497 11.82 1.24 -1.11
N GLY A 498 13.12 1.41 -1.07
CA GLY A 498 13.85 2.21 -0.12
C GLY A 498 15.35 2.24 -0.43
N VAL A 499 16.11 2.82 0.49
CA VAL A 499 17.57 2.69 0.51
C VAL A 499 18.02 2.31 1.91
N LEU A 500 19.17 1.63 1.99
CA LEU A 500 19.96 1.54 3.21
C LEU A 500 21.05 2.63 3.13
N TYR A 501 20.88 3.71 3.89
CA TYR A 501 21.76 4.88 3.90
C TYR A 501 22.74 4.85 5.07
N PHE A 502 24.00 5.14 4.81
CA PHE A 502 25.07 5.23 5.82
C PHE A 502 25.45 6.70 6.01
N PRO A 503 25.05 7.32 7.14
CA PRO A 503 25.27 8.75 7.36
C PRO A 503 26.76 9.12 7.45
N ASP A 504 27.57 8.29 8.09
CA ASP A 504 29.00 8.54 8.37
C ASP A 504 29.84 8.76 7.10
N ASP A 505 29.63 7.95 6.07
CA ASP A 505 30.37 8.02 4.80
C ASP A 505 29.53 8.62 3.66
N ARG A 506 28.29 9.00 3.94
CA ARG A 506 27.29 9.52 2.98
C ARG A 506 27.14 8.62 1.75
N THR A 507 27.11 7.31 1.96
CA THR A 507 26.83 6.32 0.91
C THR A 507 25.50 5.60 1.15
N TYR A 508 24.96 4.94 0.13
CA TYR A 508 23.73 4.17 0.26
C TYR A 508 23.69 2.94 -0.65
N ILE A 509 22.87 1.96 -0.28
CA ILE A 509 22.55 0.79 -1.09
C ILE A 509 21.08 0.93 -1.52
N PRO A 510 20.78 1.02 -2.83
CA PRO A 510 19.40 0.98 -3.31
C PRO A 510 18.78 -0.39 -3.02
N LEU A 511 17.51 -0.39 -2.61
CA LEU A 511 16.73 -1.59 -2.34
C LEU A 511 15.65 -1.74 -3.41
N PRO A 512 16.02 -2.23 -4.61
CA PRO A 512 15.05 -2.42 -5.66
C PRO A 512 14.11 -3.58 -5.28
N PRO A 513 12.83 -3.48 -5.63
CA PRO A 513 11.80 -4.48 -5.29
C PRO A 513 12.11 -5.90 -5.79
N GLU A 514 12.91 -6.07 -6.85
CA GLU A 514 13.42 -7.35 -7.36
C GLU A 514 14.32 -8.07 -6.35
N MET A 515 14.82 -7.38 -5.32
CA MET A 515 15.47 -8.03 -4.19
C MET A 515 14.49 -8.80 -3.31
N PHE A 516 13.21 -8.47 -3.37
CA PHE A 516 12.14 -9.08 -2.57
C PHE A 516 11.27 -9.96 -3.49
N ASP A 517 9.95 -9.86 -3.40
CA ASP A 517 9.00 -10.56 -4.26
C ASP A 517 8.56 -9.72 -5.48
N ASP A 518 9.33 -8.69 -5.82
CA ASP A 518 9.05 -7.77 -6.92
C ASP A 518 7.59 -7.29 -6.90
N LYS A 519 7.14 -6.67 -5.79
CA LYS A 519 5.84 -5.97 -5.74
C LYS A 519 5.98 -4.51 -6.17
N SER A 520 4.86 -3.94 -6.62
CA SER A 520 4.80 -2.53 -7.05
C SER A 520 4.80 -1.58 -5.86
N SER A 521 4.37 -2.06 -4.68
CA SER A 521 4.37 -1.28 -3.45
C SER A 521 4.46 -2.16 -2.22
N TYR A 522 5.09 -1.61 -1.20
CA TYR A 522 5.13 -2.16 0.16
C TYR A 522 4.64 -1.09 1.13
N SER A 523 3.86 -1.48 2.13
CA SER A 523 3.37 -0.61 3.19
C SER A 523 4.48 -0.27 4.18
N ALA A 524 5.40 -1.19 4.44
CA ALA A 524 6.51 -0.99 5.38
C ALA A 524 7.83 -1.61 4.91
N LEU A 525 8.93 -1.07 5.47
CA LEU A 525 10.32 -1.52 5.31
C LEU A 525 10.98 -1.47 6.70
N TYR A 526 11.61 -2.55 7.14
CA TYR A 526 12.12 -2.72 8.52
C TYR A 526 13.36 -3.60 8.54
N TRP A 527 14.23 -3.43 9.53
CA TRP A 527 15.33 -4.35 9.81
C TRP A 527 15.06 -5.09 11.12
N SER A 528 14.87 -6.40 11.00
CA SER A 528 14.84 -7.33 12.12
C SER A 528 16.26 -7.56 12.63
N GLU A 529 16.68 -6.80 13.64
CA GLU A 529 18.00 -6.95 14.26
C GLU A 529 18.22 -8.37 14.80
N GLY A 530 17.23 -8.95 15.49
CA GLY A 530 17.37 -10.25 16.14
C GLY A 530 17.51 -11.43 15.18
N SER A 531 17.01 -11.32 13.95
CA SER A 531 17.20 -12.33 12.90
C SER A 531 18.13 -11.89 11.78
N ASP A 532 18.61 -10.65 11.81
CA ASP A 532 19.41 -10.00 10.77
C ASP A 532 18.78 -10.03 9.36
N HIS A 533 17.51 -9.62 9.27
CA HIS A 533 16.74 -9.58 8.02
C HIS A 533 16.20 -8.18 7.72
N ILE A 534 16.28 -7.75 6.47
CA ILE A 534 15.51 -6.61 5.96
C ILE A 534 14.15 -7.14 5.49
N VAL A 535 13.08 -6.69 6.16
CA VAL A 535 11.70 -7.13 5.98
C VAL A 535 10.89 -6.03 5.29
N VAL A 536 10.11 -6.41 4.29
CA VAL A 536 9.07 -5.58 3.67
C VAL A 536 7.69 -6.19 3.89
N VAL A 537 6.67 -5.33 3.96
CA VAL A 537 5.28 -5.73 4.22
C VAL A 537 4.40 -5.27 3.07
N GLY A 538 3.58 -6.18 2.53
CA GLY A 538 2.66 -5.89 1.41
C GLY A 538 1.77 -7.08 1.07
N GLY A 539 0.71 -7.30 1.86
CA GLY A 539 -0.16 -8.48 1.75
C GLY A 539 0.47 -9.79 2.28
N GLY A 540 1.65 -9.69 2.88
CA GLY A 540 2.51 -10.78 3.34
C GLY A 540 3.80 -10.20 3.91
N TYR A 541 4.60 -11.03 4.57
CA TYR A 541 5.97 -10.66 4.97
C TYR A 541 6.95 -11.24 3.97
N VAL A 542 7.88 -10.41 3.51
CA VAL A 542 8.97 -10.81 2.63
C VAL A 542 10.26 -10.29 3.23
N ALA A 543 11.30 -11.10 3.24
CA ALA A 543 12.57 -10.71 3.82
C ALA A 543 13.76 -11.17 3.00
N VAL A 544 14.85 -10.42 3.16
CA VAL A 544 16.18 -10.74 2.65
C VAL A 544 17.15 -10.59 3.81
N ARG A 545 18.10 -11.51 3.94
CA ARG A 545 19.15 -11.38 4.95
C ARG A 545 19.97 -10.10 4.74
N ALA A 546 20.33 -9.43 5.83
CA ALA A 546 21.07 -8.16 5.75
C ALA A 546 22.47 -8.34 5.13
N ASP A 547 23.15 -9.47 5.34
CA ASP A 547 24.43 -9.77 4.69
C ASP A 547 24.36 -9.77 3.15
N VAL A 548 23.26 -10.26 2.57
CA VAL A 548 23.00 -10.21 1.13
C VAL A 548 22.80 -8.78 0.65
N VAL A 549 22.12 -7.94 1.44
CA VAL A 549 21.92 -6.52 1.14
C VAL A 549 23.26 -5.77 1.21
N LEU A 550 24.02 -5.96 2.28
CA LEU A 550 25.30 -5.32 2.56
C LEU A 550 26.39 -5.70 1.55
N ALA A 551 26.29 -6.88 0.93
CA ALA A 551 27.21 -7.31 -0.13
C ALA A 551 27.02 -6.53 -1.46
N ARG A 552 25.94 -5.74 -1.60
CA ARG A 552 25.71 -4.94 -2.81
C ARG A 552 26.62 -3.69 -2.84
N PRO A 553 26.96 -3.19 -4.04
CA PRO A 553 27.72 -1.95 -4.17
C PRO A 553 27.02 -0.77 -3.52
N ARG A 554 27.79 0.01 -2.75
CA ARG A 554 27.34 1.30 -2.24
C ARG A 554 27.50 2.38 -3.31
N SER A 555 26.52 3.27 -3.39
CA SER A 555 26.56 4.48 -4.21
C SER A 555 26.84 5.70 -3.34
N ALA A 556 27.61 6.66 -3.85
CA ALA A 556 27.75 7.95 -3.19
C ALA A 556 26.41 8.71 -3.26
N LEU A 557 26.06 9.40 -2.17
CA LEU A 557 24.93 10.31 -2.16
C LEU A 557 25.16 11.40 -3.23
N PRO A 558 24.18 11.70 -4.10
CA PRO A 558 24.29 12.81 -5.05
C PRO A 558 24.56 14.11 -4.30
N GLU A 559 25.49 14.93 -4.81
CA GLU A 559 25.81 16.24 -4.25
C GLU A 559 24.62 17.19 -4.23
#